data_AF-A0A4Q9NB27-F1
#
_entry.id   AF-A0A4Q9NB27-F1
#
_cell.length_a   1.000
_cell.length_b   1.000
_cell.length_c   1.000
_cell.angle_alpha   90.00
_cell.angle_beta   90.00
_cell.angle_gamma   90.00
#
_symmetry.space_group_name_H-M   'P 1'
#
loop_
_entity.id
_entity.type
_entity.pdbx_description
1 polymer ?
#
loop_
_entity_poly.entity_id
_entity_poly.type
_entity_poly.pdbx_seq_one_letter_code
_entity_poly.pdbx_strand_id
1 'polypeptide(L)'
;MADIKEIAGHLAGLVDQLPLIYVTFDAREANFRFDFGDIGCALHKHPRSAQTIRPPWLHYELTTARGGSRHADPVPIWLKNPSGQDPERNRAALRRALELFRDTPTAVMVQVNVEDM
;
A
#
# COMPACT_ATOMS: atom_id res chain seq x y z
N MET A 1 -11.00 -7.48 -18.05
CA MET A 1 -10.07 -6.39 -17.66
C MET A 1 -9.62 -6.73 -16.26
N ALA A 2 -8.31 -6.75 -15.98
CA ALA A 2 -7.85 -7.05 -14.62
C ALA A 2 -8.41 -5.99 -13.67
N ASP A 3 -9.11 -6.44 -12.64
CA ASP A 3 -9.65 -5.56 -11.62
C ASP A 3 -8.48 -5.03 -10.78
N ILE A 4 -8.46 -3.74 -10.44
CA ILE A 4 -7.46 -3.17 -9.52
C ILE A 4 -7.40 -3.94 -8.20
N LYS A 5 -8.47 -4.64 -7.84
CA LYS A 5 -8.53 -5.60 -6.72
C LYS A 5 -7.62 -6.82 -6.91
N GLU A 6 -7.55 -7.40 -8.10
CA GLU A 6 -6.65 -8.50 -8.40
C GLU A 6 -5.18 -8.04 -8.32
N ILE A 7 -4.90 -6.83 -8.79
CA ILE A 7 -3.59 -6.18 -8.69
C ILE A 7 -3.20 -5.96 -7.22
N ALA A 8 -4.13 -5.48 -6.39
CA ALA A 8 -3.88 -5.35 -4.96
C ALA A 8 -3.62 -6.70 -4.28
N GLY A 9 -4.38 -7.74 -4.66
CA GLY A 9 -4.14 -9.11 -4.21
C GLY A 9 -2.76 -9.64 -4.62
N HIS A 10 -2.32 -9.35 -5.84
CA HIS A 10 -0.97 -9.68 -6.29
C HIS A 10 0.10 -8.94 -5.48
N LEU A 11 -0.07 -7.63 -5.28
CA LEU A 11 0.83 -6.82 -4.47
C LEU A 11 0.90 -7.33 -3.03
N ALA A 12 -0.19 -7.84 -2.44
CA ALA A 12 -0.19 -8.44 -1.12
C ALA A 12 0.80 -9.62 -1.00
N GLY A 13 0.96 -10.40 -2.08
CA GLY A 13 1.96 -11.48 -2.18
C GLY A 13 3.40 -10.98 -2.40
N LEU A 14 3.58 -9.72 -2.81
CA LEU A 14 4.90 -9.09 -2.99
C LEU A 14 5.35 -8.27 -1.79
N VAL A 15 4.50 -8.09 -0.77
CA VAL A 15 4.78 -7.22 0.39
C VAL A 15 6.08 -7.59 1.14
N ASP A 16 6.47 -8.86 1.18
CA ASP A 16 7.74 -9.30 1.79
C ASP A 16 8.98 -8.84 1.02
N GLN A 17 8.83 -8.55 -0.27
CA GLN A 17 9.89 -8.06 -1.14
C GLN A 17 10.06 -6.54 -1.06
N LEU A 18 9.12 -5.84 -0.40
CA LEU A 18 9.20 -4.39 -0.24
C LEU A 18 10.39 -4.03 0.66
N PRO A 19 11.22 -3.04 0.24
CA PRO A 19 12.31 -2.55 1.06
C PRO A 19 11.80 -1.95 2.37
N LEU A 20 12.65 -1.95 3.41
CA LEU A 20 12.31 -1.50 4.76
C LEU A 20 11.71 -0.08 4.84
N ILE A 21 12.08 0.78 3.89
CA ILE A 21 11.53 2.14 3.74
C ILE A 21 10.00 2.15 3.68
N TYR A 22 9.35 1.12 3.12
CA TYR A 22 7.91 1.04 3.01
C TYR A 22 7.23 0.86 4.36
N VAL A 23 7.84 0.10 5.27
CA VAL A 23 7.21 -0.35 6.51
C VAL A 23 7.76 0.35 7.75
N THR A 24 8.41 1.50 7.57
CA THR A 24 9.00 2.33 8.64
C THR A 24 8.63 3.81 8.46
N PHE A 25 8.81 4.63 9.50
CA PHE A 25 8.59 6.09 9.47
C PHE A 25 9.67 6.87 8.70
N ASP A 26 10.18 6.30 7.62
CA ASP A 26 11.11 6.97 6.73
C ASP A 26 10.38 8.07 5.93
N ALA A 27 10.84 9.32 6.03
CA ALA A 27 10.21 10.46 5.38
C ALA A 27 10.54 10.57 3.87
N ARG A 28 11.35 9.66 3.31
CA ARG A 28 11.64 9.65 1.88
C ARG A 28 10.46 9.11 1.09
N GLU A 29 10.25 9.70 -0.09
CA GLU A 29 9.37 9.10 -1.09
C GLU A 29 10.00 7.80 -1.60
N ALA A 30 9.17 6.79 -1.82
CA ALA A 30 9.58 5.54 -2.42
C ALA A 30 8.53 5.11 -3.45
N ASN A 31 8.99 4.55 -4.58
CA ASN A 31 8.12 3.99 -5.60
C ASN A 31 8.56 2.56 -5.94
N PHE A 32 7.65 1.60 -5.72
CA PHE A 32 7.88 0.18 -5.97
C PHE A 32 7.06 -0.20 -7.18
N ARG A 33 7.75 -0.54 -8.27
CA ARG A 33 7.12 -0.87 -9.55
C ARG A 33 7.08 -2.38 -9.74
N PHE A 34 5.97 -2.83 -10.29
CA PHE A 34 5.75 -4.23 -10.65
C PHE A 34 4.77 -4.29 -11.82
N ASP A 35 4.76 -5.40 -12.55
CA ASP A 35 3.86 -5.60 -13.68
C ASP A 35 2.81 -6.67 -13.35
N PHE A 36 1.58 -6.46 -13.82
CA PHE A 36 0.50 -7.44 -13.77
C PHE A 36 -0.02 -7.68 -15.20
N GLY A 37 0.57 -8.66 -15.88
CA GLY A 37 0.33 -8.87 -17.31
C GLY A 37 0.85 -7.70 -18.14
N ASP A 38 -0.05 -7.02 -18.86
CA ASP A 38 0.24 -5.83 -19.67
C ASP A 38 0.03 -4.50 -18.93
N ILE A 39 -0.25 -4.56 -17.62
CA ILE A 39 -0.50 -3.40 -16.77
C ILE A 39 0.76 -3.10 -15.95
N GLY A 40 1.31 -1.90 -16.09
CA GLY A 40 2.33 -1.37 -15.20
C GLY A 40 1.70 -0.87 -13.91
N CYS A 41 2.22 -1.31 -12.77
CA CYS A 41 1.71 -0.98 -11.44
C CYS A 41 2.79 -0.31 -10.60
N ALA A 42 2.37 0.56 -9.69
CA ALA A 42 3.28 1.23 -8.77
C ALA A 42 2.64 1.41 -7.39
N LEU A 43 3.39 1.05 -6.34
CA LEU A 43 3.08 1.39 -4.96
C LEU A 43 3.96 2.58 -4.55
N HIS A 44 3.33 3.72 -4.36
CA HIS A 44 3.97 4.96 -3.92
C HIS A 44 3.85 5.06 -2.40
N LYS A 45 4.96 5.30 -1.70
CA LYS A 45 4.96 5.66 -0.29
C LYS A 45 5.12 7.17 -0.15
N HIS A 46 4.18 7.82 0.52
CA HIS A 46 4.22 9.27 0.71
C HIS A 46 5.14 9.70 1.87
N PRO A 47 5.84 10.84 1.73
CA PRO A 47 6.83 11.32 2.68
C PRO A 47 6.19 11.86 3.98
N ARG A 48 4.89 12.21 3.93
CA ARG A 48 4.09 12.62 5.10
C ARG A 48 3.75 11.45 6.03
N SER A 49 4.35 10.28 5.83
CA SER A 49 4.29 9.12 6.72
C SER A 49 5.19 9.32 7.95
N ALA A 50 5.01 10.45 8.66
CA ALA A 50 5.89 10.88 9.76
C ALA A 50 5.29 10.52 11.12
N GLN A 51 6.14 10.03 12.03
CA GLN A 51 5.78 9.66 13.41
C GLN A 51 5.16 10.83 14.23
N THR A 52 5.39 12.06 13.79
CA THR A 52 4.94 13.28 14.49
C THR A 52 3.48 13.69 14.18
N ILE A 53 2.84 13.08 13.18
CA ILE A 53 1.41 13.27 12.92
C ILE A 53 0.63 12.50 13.99
N ARG A 54 -0.47 13.07 14.50
CA ARG A 54 -1.36 12.39 15.46
C ARG A 54 -2.72 12.08 14.81
N PRO A 55 -3.11 10.79 14.71
CA PRO A 55 -2.29 9.60 14.95
C PRO A 55 -1.17 9.47 13.89
N PRO A 56 -0.09 8.72 14.16
CA PRO A 56 0.94 8.49 13.16
C PRO A 56 0.40 7.56 12.07
N TRP A 57 0.83 7.80 10.83
CA TRP A 57 0.36 7.06 9.66
C TRP A 57 1.53 6.63 8.76
N LEU A 58 1.39 5.48 8.11
CA LEU A 58 2.04 5.23 6.82
C LEU A 58 0.99 5.36 5.73
N HIS A 59 1.28 6.17 4.71
CA HIS A 59 0.36 6.44 3.60
C HIS A 59 0.97 5.97 2.28
N TYR A 60 0.18 5.23 1.52
CA TYR A 60 0.54 4.73 0.20
C TYR A 60 -0.55 5.02 -0.82
N GLU A 61 -0.15 5.03 -2.08
CA GLU A 61 -1.05 5.06 -3.23
C GLU A 61 -0.67 3.97 -4.23
N LEU A 62 -1.64 3.11 -4.57
CA LEU A 62 -1.49 2.14 -5.64
C LEU A 62 -2.02 2.74 -6.94
N THR A 63 -1.16 2.84 -7.96
CA THR A 63 -1.51 3.36 -9.28
C THR A 63 -1.30 2.31 -10.37
N THR A 64 -2.04 2.44 -11.47
CA THR A 64 -2.02 1.49 -12.59
C THR A 64 -2.05 2.21 -13.94
N ALA A 65 -1.26 1.73 -14.88
CA ALA A 65 -1.20 2.25 -16.25
C ALA A 65 -1.14 1.13 -17.28
N ARG A 66 -1.83 1.33 -18.42
CA ARG A 66 -1.81 0.43 -19.58
C ARG A 66 -1.64 1.27 -20.85
N GLY A 67 -0.64 0.94 -21.67
CA GLY A 67 -0.37 1.69 -22.91
C GLY A 67 -0.14 3.19 -22.69
N GLY A 68 0.44 3.57 -21.55
CA GLY A 68 0.69 4.97 -21.18
C GLY A 68 -0.53 5.73 -20.65
N SER A 69 -1.71 5.11 -20.59
CA SER A 69 -2.92 5.69 -20.00
C SER A 69 -3.24 5.08 -18.66
N ARG A 70 -3.90 5.84 -17.77
CA ARG A 70 -4.39 5.32 -16.49
C ARG A 70 -5.37 4.17 -16.74
N HIS A 71 -5.12 3.02 -16.10
CA HIS A 71 -5.96 1.82 -16.23
C HIS A 71 -7.14 1.83 -15.26
N ALA A 72 -6.91 2.23 -14.01
CA ALA A 72 -7.92 2.39 -12.98
C ALA A 72 -7.59 3.58 -12.06
N ASP A 73 -8.57 4.03 -11.28
CA ASP A 73 -8.35 5.12 -10.33
C ASP A 73 -7.35 4.71 -9.23
N PRO A 74 -6.50 5.66 -8.76
CA PRO A 74 -5.56 5.39 -7.67
C PRO A 74 -6.27 4.95 -6.39
N VAL A 75 -5.65 4.02 -5.67
CA VAL A 75 -6.19 3.50 -4.41
C VAL A 75 -5.32 3.97 -3.25
N PRO A 76 -5.84 4.85 -2.38
CA PRO A 76 -5.14 5.27 -1.17
C PRO A 76 -5.22 4.18 -0.09
N ILE A 77 -4.07 3.90 0.53
CA ILE A 77 -3.90 2.89 1.59
C ILE A 77 -3.25 3.55 2.80
N TRP A 78 -3.84 3.34 3.97
CA TRP A 78 -3.43 3.99 5.22
C TRP A 78 -3.22 2.96 6.33
N LEU A 79 -2.06 3.02 6.98
CA LEU A 79 -1.78 2.25 8.20
C LEU A 79 -1.73 3.21 9.39
N LYS A 80 -2.69 3.08 10.30
CA LYS A 80 -2.81 3.85 11.54
C LYS A 80 -1.93 3.25 12.62
N ASN A 81 -1.34 4.10 13.44
CA ASN A 81 -0.49 3.71 14.58
C ASN A 81 0.60 2.67 14.22
N PRO A 82 1.42 2.89 13.18
CA PRO A 82 2.49 1.96 12.83
C PRO A 82 3.46 1.76 14.00
N SER A 83 3.94 0.54 14.16
CA SER A 83 4.98 0.22 15.13
C SER A 83 6.32 0.81 14.68
N GLY A 84 6.91 1.69 15.50
CA GLY A 84 8.25 2.21 15.25
C GLY A 84 9.37 1.20 15.50
N GLN A 85 9.08 0.12 16.24
CA GLN A 85 10.06 -0.88 16.69
C GLN A 85 9.93 -2.23 15.97
N ASP A 86 8.78 -2.48 15.32
CA ASP A 86 8.48 -3.73 14.65
C ASP A 86 7.98 -3.49 13.22
N PRO A 87 8.92 -3.42 12.24
CA PRO A 87 8.57 -3.28 10.83
C PRO A 87 7.80 -4.47 10.26
N GLU A 88 7.92 -5.67 10.85
CA GLU A 88 7.19 -6.86 10.38
C GLU A 88 5.70 -6.75 10.71
N ARG A 89 5.34 -6.16 11.86
CA ARG A 89 3.95 -5.85 12.17
C ARG A 89 3.34 -4.85 11.18
N ASN A 90 4.10 -3.83 10.79
CA ASN A 90 3.66 -2.87 9.76
C ASN A 90 3.52 -3.55 8.39
N ARG A 91 4.43 -4.48 8.07
CA ARG A 91 4.37 -5.28 6.85
C ARG A 91 3.11 -6.14 6.80
N ALA A 92 2.81 -6.85 7.88
CA ALA A 92 1.59 -7.62 8.02
C ALA A 92 0.34 -6.75 7.85
N ALA A 93 0.34 -5.54 8.42
CA ALA A 93 -0.74 -4.59 8.26
C ALA A 93 -0.92 -4.07 6.82
N LEU A 94 0.17 -3.83 6.10
CA LEU A 94 0.11 -3.49 4.68
C LEU A 94 -0.48 -4.63 3.85
N ARG A 95 -0.02 -5.87 4.07
CA ARG A 95 -0.59 -7.06 3.43
C ARG A 95 -2.09 -7.14 3.71
N ARG A 96 -2.49 -7.00 4.97
CA ARG A 96 -3.90 -7.06 5.38
C ARG A 96 -4.73 -5.97 4.71
N ALA A 97 -4.21 -4.75 4.58
CA ALA A 97 -4.90 -3.66 3.90
C ALA A 97 -5.15 -3.98 2.42
N LEU A 98 -4.16 -4.54 1.73
CA LEU A 98 -4.29 -4.94 0.33
C LEU A 98 -5.29 -6.10 0.14
N GLU A 99 -5.28 -7.07 1.04
CA GLU A 99 -6.27 -8.16 1.06
C GLU A 99 -7.68 -7.64 1.33
N LEU A 100 -7.85 -6.73 2.29
CA LEU A 100 -9.13 -6.08 2.56
C LEU A 100 -9.65 -5.33 1.35
N PHE A 101 -8.78 -4.62 0.62
CA PHE A 101 -9.18 -3.95 -0.62
C PHE A 101 -9.67 -4.95 -1.66
N ARG A 102 -8.92 -6.05 -1.87
CA ARG A 102 -9.28 -7.12 -2.81
C ARG A 102 -10.66 -7.69 -2.49
N ASP A 103 -10.91 -7.95 -1.21
CA ASP A 103 -12.11 -8.67 -0.75
C ASP A 103 -13.33 -7.74 -0.58
N THR A 104 -13.14 -6.42 -0.53
CA THR A 104 -14.23 -5.45 -0.28
C THR A 104 -14.80 -4.88 -1.60
N PRO A 105 -16.10 -5.05 -1.88
CA PRO A 105 -16.67 -4.66 -3.17
C PRO A 105 -16.65 -3.14 -3.44
N THR A 106 -16.75 -2.30 -2.41
CA THR A 106 -16.98 -0.84 -2.53
C THR A 106 -15.89 0.03 -1.90
N ALA A 107 -14.78 -0.55 -1.43
CA ALA A 107 -13.73 0.22 -0.80
C ALA A 107 -13.08 1.17 -1.83
N VAL A 108 -13.15 2.48 -1.58
CA VAL A 108 -12.44 3.52 -2.34
C VAL A 108 -11.13 3.94 -1.66
N MET A 109 -10.92 3.46 -0.44
CA MET A 109 -9.77 3.70 0.43
C MET A 109 -9.69 2.54 1.42
N VAL A 110 -8.48 2.15 1.82
CA VAL A 110 -8.30 1.17 2.90
C VAL A 110 -7.52 1.75 4.05
N GLN A 111 -8.02 1.47 5.25
CA GLN A 111 -7.41 1.85 6.51
C GLN A 111 -7.27 0.62 7.41
N VAL A 112 -6.07 0.38 7.93
CA VAL A 112 -5.82 -0.66 8.94
C VAL A 112 -5.13 -0.03 10.14
N ASN A 113 -5.57 -0.36 11.34
CA ASN A 113 -4.88 0.03 12.56
C ASN A 113 -3.93 -1.10 12.98
N VAL A 114 -2.64 -0.80 13.04
CA VAL A 114 -1.61 -1.80 13.33
C VAL A 114 -1.73 -2.33 14.76
N GLU A 115 -2.25 -1.52 15.70
CA GLU A 115 -2.43 -1.92 17.09
C GLU A 115 -3.53 -2.97 17.31
N ASP A 116 -4.50 -3.04 16.39
CA ASP A 116 -5.63 -3.98 16.44
C ASP A 116 -5.29 -5.35 15.82
N MET A 117 -4.07 -5.50 15.29
CA MET A 117 -3.53 -6.73 14.68
C MET A 117 -2.61 -7.47 15.64
#